data_AF-A0A1L8MEN9-F1
#
_entry.id   AF-A0A1L8MEN9-F1
#
_cell.length_a   1.000
_cell.length_b   1.000
_cell.length_c   1.000
_cell.angle_alpha   90.00
_cell.angle_beta   90.00
_cell.angle_gamma   90.00
#
_symmetry.space_group_name_H-M   'P 1'
#
loop_
_entity.id
_entity.type
_entity.pdbx_description
1 polymer ?
#
loop_
_entity_poly.entity_id
_entity_poly.type
_entity_poly.pdbx_seq_one_letter_code
_entity_poly.pdbx_strand_id
1 'polypeptide(L)'
;MMVKGFTIGLLFISLSGCASYLANQMTSPKKSNVEGNISDWAVVQQLCDSNNYCVKAIGLGESAEGDHSLEFRFHINDNHKIWRYETKSDGVEPPKPLANHLIFLFAGYSQPTEVLYIHQLWLQRMTGAEVIVIPSAENTETFKFGLDYAPPIVAEIQRLNPVKVHLIGFSMGALAAVEVEKQIDNAKLYLVAPMADFDYSAKAIYDILYRDKIYATFISQDTLEDAIQIVYEESGTTSKDTDLIAKLNRVTSPTFIYASDKDRVVEYSVFDSIPNDNIDVNIYEELNHLEMVALLSQDLMTDFVSDLLERPVMKSEITTLGILCDFDDDDCLNQLPD
;
A
#
# COMPACT_ATOMS: atom_id res chain seq x y z
N MET A 1 14.38 -42.61 -35.62
CA MET A 1 13.53 -42.55 -34.42
C MET A 1 14.21 -41.63 -33.38
N MET A 2 14.32 -40.33 -33.66
CA MET A 2 15.11 -39.40 -32.82
C MET A 2 14.58 -37.96 -32.90
N VAL A 3 13.33 -37.79 -33.31
CA VAL A 3 12.69 -36.47 -33.49
C VAL A 3 11.71 -36.18 -32.36
N LYS A 4 11.05 -37.20 -31.78
CA LYS A 4 10.06 -36.99 -30.70
C LYS A 4 10.66 -36.49 -29.39
N GLY A 5 11.89 -36.90 -29.02
CA GLY A 5 12.52 -36.43 -27.78
C GLY A 5 13.00 -34.98 -27.85
N PHE A 6 13.44 -34.51 -29.03
CA PHE A 6 13.95 -33.15 -29.21
C PHE A 6 12.82 -32.11 -29.27
N THR A 7 11.67 -32.47 -29.87
CA THR A 7 10.49 -31.60 -29.91
C THR A 7 9.82 -31.48 -28.55
N ILE A 8 9.83 -32.54 -27.73
CA ILE A 8 9.31 -32.51 -26.35
C ILE A 8 10.22 -31.66 -25.46
N GLY A 9 11.54 -31.80 -25.56
CA GLY A 9 12.49 -30.98 -24.80
C GLY A 9 12.40 -29.49 -25.12
N LEU A 10 12.25 -29.11 -26.40
CA LEU A 10 12.04 -27.70 -26.78
C LEU A 10 10.72 -27.13 -26.27
N LEU A 11 9.65 -27.94 -26.20
CA LEU A 11 8.36 -27.51 -25.68
C LEU A 11 8.42 -27.22 -24.17
N PHE A 12 9.07 -28.10 -23.39
CA PHE A 12 9.26 -27.89 -21.96
C PHE A 12 10.15 -26.67 -21.66
N ILE A 13 11.22 -26.46 -22.44
CA ILE A 13 12.08 -25.27 -22.30
C ILE A 13 11.33 -23.98 -22.67
N SER A 14 10.43 -24.03 -23.68
CA SER A 14 9.62 -22.88 -24.04
C SER A 14 8.57 -22.54 -22.98
N LEU A 15 7.98 -23.53 -22.31
CA LEU A 15 6.98 -23.33 -21.25
C LEU A 15 7.64 -22.82 -19.96
N SER A 16 8.77 -23.40 -19.55
CA SER A 16 9.53 -22.89 -18.40
C SER A 16 10.03 -21.46 -18.63
N GLY A 17 10.42 -21.13 -19.87
CA GLY A 17 10.82 -19.77 -20.23
C GLY A 17 9.68 -18.74 -20.13
N CYS A 18 8.43 -19.15 -20.44
CA CYS A 18 7.25 -18.29 -20.27
C CYS A 18 6.94 -18.05 -18.78
N ALA A 19 6.97 -19.08 -17.95
CA ALA A 19 6.74 -18.95 -16.51
C ALA A 19 7.79 -18.04 -15.85
N SER A 20 9.09 -18.25 -16.13
CA SER A 20 10.15 -17.38 -15.62
C SER A 20 10.03 -15.93 -16.12
N TYR A 21 9.60 -15.72 -17.37
CA TYR A 21 9.34 -14.37 -17.89
C TYR A 21 8.20 -13.68 -17.12
N LEU A 22 7.10 -14.39 -16.87
CA LEU A 22 5.97 -13.87 -16.10
C LEU A 22 6.37 -13.59 -14.64
N ALA A 23 7.11 -14.49 -14.00
CA ALA A 23 7.64 -14.29 -12.65
C ALA A 23 8.49 -13.01 -12.58
N ASN A 24 9.39 -12.79 -13.53
CA ASN A 24 10.19 -11.57 -13.60
C ASN A 24 9.33 -10.31 -13.85
N GLN A 25 8.25 -10.40 -14.64
CA GLN A 25 7.30 -9.28 -14.77
C GLN A 25 6.53 -9.00 -13.47
N MET A 26 6.26 -10.04 -12.66
CA MET A 26 5.62 -9.92 -11.35
C MET A 26 6.54 -9.34 -10.29
N THR A 27 7.86 -9.55 -10.36
CA THR A 27 8.79 -9.01 -9.36
C THR A 27 9.46 -7.70 -9.79
N SER A 28 9.33 -7.32 -11.07
CA SER A 28 9.86 -6.08 -11.64
C SER A 28 8.86 -5.41 -12.59
N PRO A 29 7.69 -4.98 -12.08
CA PRO A 29 6.67 -4.33 -12.89
C PRO A 29 7.15 -2.99 -13.44
N LYS A 30 6.55 -2.55 -14.56
CA LYS A 30 6.80 -1.22 -15.10
C LYS A 30 6.30 -0.16 -14.13
N LYS A 31 7.17 0.77 -13.77
CA LYS A 31 6.82 1.90 -12.92
C LYS A 31 5.88 2.85 -13.66
N SER A 32 4.79 3.22 -12.99
CA SER A 32 3.96 4.35 -13.39
C SER A 32 4.62 5.62 -12.87
N ASN A 33 4.82 6.61 -13.75
CA ASN A 33 5.32 7.91 -13.33
C ASN A 33 4.11 8.78 -12.93
N VAL A 34 4.14 9.32 -11.72
CA VAL A 34 3.26 10.42 -11.33
C VAL A 34 4.07 11.71 -11.41
N GLU A 35 3.58 12.69 -12.17
CA GLU A 35 4.24 13.98 -12.34
C GLU A 35 3.74 14.98 -11.28
N GLY A 36 4.64 15.81 -10.73
CA GLY A 36 4.32 16.85 -9.75
C GLY A 36 5.55 17.39 -9.02
N ASN A 37 5.38 18.44 -8.20
CA ASN A 37 6.46 19.07 -7.38
C ASN A 37 6.81 18.23 -6.13
N ILE A 38 6.75 16.91 -6.24
CA ILE A 38 6.89 15.99 -5.11
C ILE A 38 8.36 15.84 -4.69
N SER A 39 9.28 16.04 -5.65
CA SER A 39 10.73 16.02 -5.43
C SER A 39 11.24 17.11 -4.48
N ASP A 40 10.44 18.15 -4.24
CA ASP A 40 10.92 19.34 -3.52
C ASP A 40 10.95 19.12 -2.00
N TRP A 41 10.18 18.14 -1.51
CA TRP A 41 10.01 17.88 -0.08
C TRP A 41 10.14 16.40 0.32
N ALA A 42 10.05 15.45 -0.60
CA ALA A 42 10.31 14.04 -0.32
C ALA A 42 11.82 13.74 -0.32
N VAL A 43 12.35 13.18 0.77
CA VAL A 43 13.78 12.88 0.92
C VAL A 43 13.99 11.39 1.11
N VAL A 44 14.88 10.82 0.29
CA VAL A 44 15.30 9.41 0.46
C VAL A 44 16.19 9.28 1.69
N GLN A 45 15.81 8.39 2.58
CA GLN A 45 16.57 8.00 3.76
C GLN A 45 16.84 6.48 3.75
N GLN A 46 17.83 6.05 4.54
CA GLN A 46 18.12 4.64 4.75
C GLN A 46 17.82 4.28 6.19
N LEU A 47 17.00 3.25 6.38
CA LEU A 47 16.76 2.62 7.68
C LEU A 47 17.59 1.36 7.74
N CYS A 48 18.39 1.18 8.78
CA CYS A 48 19.33 0.07 8.89
C CYS A 48 19.16 -0.66 10.22
N ASP A 49 19.29 -1.98 10.20
CA ASP A 49 19.35 -2.80 11.40
C ASP A 49 20.77 -2.84 12.02
N SER A 50 20.93 -3.54 13.14
CA SER A 50 22.23 -3.72 13.80
C SER A 50 23.26 -4.50 12.97
N ASN A 51 22.84 -5.21 11.93
CA ASN A 51 23.70 -5.97 11.03
C ASN A 51 24.10 -5.17 9.78
N ASN A 52 23.71 -3.89 9.70
CA ASN A 52 23.85 -3.01 8.52
C ASN A 52 23.05 -3.49 7.29
N TYR A 53 22.01 -4.31 7.50
CA TYR A 53 21.01 -4.53 6.46
C TYR A 53 20.10 -3.30 6.42
N CYS A 54 20.03 -2.65 5.26
CA CYS A 54 19.34 -1.38 5.10
C CYS A 54 18.24 -1.45 4.05
N VAL A 55 17.16 -0.72 4.29
CA VAL A 55 16.06 -0.51 3.35
C VAL A 55 15.92 0.97 3.05
N LYS A 56 15.47 1.29 1.84
CA LYS A 56 15.14 2.66 1.46
C LYS A 56 13.79 3.01 2.10
N ALA A 57 13.73 4.21 2.66
CA ALA A 57 12.49 4.82 3.10
C ALA A 57 12.48 6.27 2.64
N ILE A 58 11.31 6.91 2.72
CA ILE A 58 11.13 8.30 2.29
C ILE A 58 10.59 9.08 3.48
N GLY A 59 11.35 10.09 3.90
CA GLY A 59 10.97 11.06 4.92
C GLY A 59 10.59 12.40 4.27
N LEU A 60 10.22 13.36 5.11
CA LEU A 60 10.01 14.75 4.69
C LEU A 60 11.26 15.58 4.96
N GLY A 61 11.67 16.38 3.98
CA GLY A 61 12.77 17.35 4.11
C GLY A 61 12.32 18.70 4.68
N GLU A 62 13.27 19.61 4.88
CA GLU A 62 13.01 20.96 5.44
C GLU A 62 11.99 21.77 4.62
N SER A 63 11.94 21.57 3.30
CA SER A 63 10.96 22.23 2.40
C SER A 63 9.50 21.77 2.62
N ALA A 64 9.25 20.80 3.50
CA ALA A 64 7.92 20.36 3.92
C ALA A 64 7.30 21.25 5.03
N GLU A 65 8.02 22.30 5.46
CA GLU A 65 7.49 23.32 6.37
C GLU A 65 6.77 24.45 5.60
N GLY A 66 5.79 25.08 6.25
CA GLY A 66 5.06 26.24 5.68
C GLY A 66 3.70 25.90 5.09
N ASP A 67 3.25 26.70 4.14
CA ASP A 67 1.94 26.58 3.50
C ASP A 67 2.01 25.57 2.36
N HIS A 68 1.00 24.71 2.25
CA HIS A 68 0.92 23.73 1.17
C HIS A 68 -0.49 23.65 0.61
N SER A 69 -0.54 23.58 -0.72
CA SER A 69 -1.71 23.12 -1.47
C SER A 69 -1.32 21.80 -2.11
N LEU A 70 -1.98 20.72 -1.69
CA LEU A 70 -1.81 19.38 -2.20
C LEU A 70 -2.98 19.08 -3.12
N GLU A 71 -2.67 18.55 -4.29
CA GLU A 71 -3.68 18.09 -5.24
C GLU A 71 -3.23 16.74 -5.79
N PHE A 72 -4.17 15.81 -5.82
CA PHE A 72 -3.99 14.55 -6.52
C PHE A 72 -5.16 14.34 -7.48
N ARG A 73 -4.83 14.13 -8.75
CA ARG A 73 -5.80 13.80 -9.79
C ARG A 73 -5.72 12.32 -10.07
N PHE A 74 -6.86 11.66 -10.07
CA PHE A 74 -6.93 10.23 -10.35
C PHE A 74 -7.97 9.93 -11.42
N HIS A 75 -7.54 9.16 -12.41
CA HIS A 75 -8.37 8.77 -13.53
C HIS A 75 -8.37 7.25 -13.64
N ILE A 76 -9.53 6.63 -13.40
CA ILE A 76 -9.75 5.20 -13.62
C ILE A 76 -11.03 5.02 -14.42
N ASN A 77 -10.92 4.37 -15.57
CA ASN A 77 -12.06 4.19 -16.49
C ASN A 77 -12.70 5.56 -16.79
N ASP A 78 -14.01 5.70 -16.55
CA ASP A 78 -14.73 6.96 -16.71
C ASP A 78 -14.74 7.81 -15.43
N ASN A 79 -14.24 7.28 -14.30
CA ASN A 79 -14.16 8.03 -13.04
C ASN A 79 -12.93 8.94 -13.06
N HIS A 80 -13.17 10.23 -12.87
CA HIS A 80 -12.12 11.22 -12.71
C HIS A 80 -12.37 12.00 -11.43
N LYS A 81 -11.55 11.73 -10.41
CA LYS A 81 -11.63 12.38 -9.12
C LYS A 81 -10.43 13.26 -8.87
N ILE A 82 -10.65 14.36 -8.18
CA ILE A 82 -9.61 15.25 -7.68
C ILE A 82 -9.73 15.28 -6.17
N TRP A 83 -8.65 14.97 -5.49
CA TRP A 83 -8.51 15.26 -4.07
C TRP A 83 -7.66 16.52 -3.90
N ARG A 84 -8.12 17.45 -3.04
CA ARG A 84 -7.39 18.67 -2.68
C ARG A 84 -7.31 18.84 -1.17
N TYR A 85 -6.18 19.34 -0.70
CA TYR A 85 -5.96 19.69 0.70
C TYR A 85 -5.11 20.95 0.79
N GLU A 86 -5.51 21.86 1.66
CA GLU A 86 -4.80 23.12 1.87
C GLU A 86 -4.52 23.34 3.36
N THR A 87 -3.28 23.73 3.65
CA THR A 87 -2.85 24.11 4.98
C THR A 87 -2.17 25.47 4.92
N LYS A 88 -2.64 26.39 5.77
CA LYS A 88 -2.09 27.73 5.95
C LYS A 88 -1.44 27.83 7.32
N SER A 89 -0.26 28.41 7.35
CA SER A 89 0.47 28.85 8.53
C SER A 89 -0.02 30.26 8.86
N ASP A 90 -1.19 30.33 9.47
CA ASP A 90 -1.80 31.59 9.92
C ASP A 90 -1.18 32.14 11.23
N GLY A 91 -0.05 31.56 11.66
CA GLY A 91 0.65 31.89 12.89
C GLY A 91 0.07 31.24 14.15
N VAL A 92 -1.03 30.48 14.04
CA VAL A 92 -1.55 29.62 15.10
C VAL A 92 -1.14 28.19 14.77
N GLU A 93 -0.24 27.59 15.56
CA GLU A 93 0.08 26.17 15.34
C GLU A 93 -1.18 25.33 15.55
N PRO A 94 -1.63 24.56 14.53
CA PRO A 94 -2.76 23.67 14.71
C PRO A 94 -2.42 22.63 15.79
N PRO A 95 -3.43 22.07 16.47
CA PRO A 95 -3.21 20.97 17.39
C PRO A 95 -2.46 19.84 16.67
N LYS A 96 -1.38 19.35 17.27
CA LYS A 96 -0.59 18.21 16.77
C LYS A 96 -0.94 16.99 17.62
N PRO A 97 -2.12 16.35 17.40
CA PRO A 97 -2.65 15.33 18.30
C PRO A 97 -1.73 14.11 18.47
N LEU A 98 -0.87 13.83 17.49
CA LEU A 98 0.00 12.66 17.45
C LEU A 98 1.50 13.05 17.39
N ALA A 99 1.89 14.23 17.89
CA ALA A 99 3.26 14.76 17.76
C ALA A 99 4.40 13.83 18.25
N ASN A 100 4.11 12.93 19.20
CA ASN A 100 5.09 11.97 19.74
C ASN A 100 4.87 10.54 19.21
N HIS A 101 4.08 10.39 18.15
CA HIS A 101 3.82 9.11 17.49
C HIS A 101 4.62 9.05 16.19
N LEU A 102 4.74 7.83 15.67
CA LEU A 102 5.40 7.55 14.40
C LEU A 102 4.42 6.83 13.48
N ILE A 103 4.35 7.24 12.22
CA ILE A 103 3.48 6.63 11.21
C ILE A 103 4.34 6.05 10.08
N PHE A 104 4.11 4.80 9.73
CA PHE A 104 4.68 4.19 8.53
C PHE A 104 3.60 3.92 7.49
N LEU A 105 3.84 4.34 6.24
CA LEU A 105 3.01 4.02 5.07
C LEU A 105 3.71 2.95 4.24
N PHE A 106 3.16 1.74 4.17
CA PHE A 106 3.71 0.64 3.39
C PHE A 106 2.99 0.53 2.04
N ALA A 107 3.72 0.79 0.96
CA ALA A 107 3.16 0.75 -0.38
C ALA A 107 2.76 -0.67 -0.81
N GLY A 108 1.65 -0.74 -1.55
CA GLY A 108 1.19 -1.93 -2.23
C GLY A 108 2.01 -2.28 -3.47
N TYR A 109 1.77 -3.48 -3.99
CA TYR A 109 2.41 -3.95 -5.21
C TYR A 109 2.09 -3.04 -6.40
N SER A 110 3.12 -2.59 -7.13
CA SER A 110 3.01 -1.67 -8.26
C SER A 110 2.31 -0.33 -7.96
N GLN A 111 2.12 0.01 -6.68
CA GLN A 111 1.50 1.27 -6.30
C GLN A 111 2.50 2.42 -6.56
N PRO A 112 2.10 3.48 -7.29
CA PRO A 112 2.95 4.66 -7.44
C PRO A 112 3.22 5.27 -6.05
N THR A 113 4.49 5.28 -5.65
CA THR A 113 4.88 5.71 -4.30
C THR A 113 4.60 7.20 -4.08
N GLU A 114 4.51 7.97 -5.16
CA GLU A 114 4.15 9.38 -5.20
C GLU A 114 2.79 9.68 -4.57
N VAL A 115 1.81 8.78 -4.69
CA VAL A 115 0.51 8.91 -4.01
C VAL A 115 0.71 8.90 -2.49
N LEU A 116 1.61 8.04 -2.00
CA LEU A 116 1.92 7.96 -0.58
C LEU A 116 2.76 9.14 -0.09
N TYR A 117 3.54 9.79 -0.95
CA TYR A 117 4.20 11.04 -0.58
C TYR A 117 3.14 12.09 -0.25
N ILE A 118 2.11 12.24 -1.10
CA ILE A 118 1.01 13.18 -0.85
C ILE A 118 0.32 12.86 0.48
N HIS A 119 0.01 11.58 0.73
CA HIS A 119 -0.54 11.14 2.02
C HIS A 119 0.41 11.39 3.19
N GLN A 120 1.72 11.23 3.01
CA GLN A 120 2.73 11.48 4.03
C GLN A 120 2.69 12.94 4.50
N LEU A 121 2.71 13.89 3.56
CA LEU A 121 2.64 15.30 3.89
C LEU A 121 1.29 15.67 4.51
N TRP A 122 0.19 15.18 3.95
CA TRP A 122 -1.13 15.37 4.53
C TRP A 122 -1.22 14.88 5.99
N LEU A 123 -0.84 13.63 6.25
CA LEU A 123 -0.88 13.02 7.58
C LEU A 123 0.02 13.76 8.56
N GLN A 124 1.25 14.12 8.16
CA GLN A 124 2.14 14.88 9.04
C GLN A 124 1.52 16.24 9.40
N ARG A 125 0.87 16.92 8.46
CA ARG A 125 0.26 18.23 8.70
C ARG A 125 -0.94 18.16 9.62
N MET A 126 -1.83 17.19 9.43
CA MET A 126 -3.05 17.09 10.25
C MET A 126 -2.80 16.45 11.62
N THR A 127 -1.78 15.61 11.77
CA THR A 127 -1.52 14.86 13.01
C THR A 127 -0.33 15.39 13.81
N GLY A 128 0.66 16.00 13.13
CA GLY A 128 1.96 16.34 13.69
C GLY A 128 2.91 15.16 13.93
N ALA A 129 2.50 13.92 13.64
CA ALA A 129 3.38 12.77 13.75
C ALA A 129 4.46 12.79 12.66
N GLU A 130 5.62 12.19 12.96
CA GLU A 130 6.58 11.87 11.92
C GLU A 130 5.99 10.76 11.04
N VAL A 131 6.01 10.97 9.71
CA VAL A 131 5.46 10.01 8.75
C VAL A 131 6.56 9.54 7.81
N ILE A 132 6.75 8.23 7.69
CA ILE A 132 7.77 7.59 6.86
C ILE A 132 7.10 6.69 5.83
N VAL A 133 7.44 6.86 4.56
CA VAL A 133 6.95 5.97 3.49
C VAL A 133 7.96 4.87 3.22
N ILE A 134 7.46 3.64 3.19
CA ILE A 134 8.19 2.43 2.82
C ILE A 134 7.77 2.05 1.39
N PRO A 135 8.69 2.13 0.41
CA PRO A 135 8.40 1.76 -0.97
C PRO A 135 7.97 0.31 -1.11
N SER A 136 7.29 0.02 -2.22
CA SER A 136 6.77 -1.31 -2.51
C SER A 136 7.90 -2.34 -2.68
N ALA A 137 7.63 -3.61 -2.39
CA ALA A 137 8.64 -4.66 -2.27
C ALA A 137 9.46 -4.89 -3.55
N GLU A 138 8.91 -4.59 -4.73
CA GLU A 138 9.60 -4.64 -6.02
C GLU A 138 10.68 -3.55 -6.20
N ASN A 139 10.79 -2.59 -5.27
CA ASN A 139 11.85 -1.58 -5.27
C ASN A 139 13.12 -2.04 -4.52
N THR A 140 13.14 -3.27 -4.02
CA THR A 140 14.30 -3.90 -3.38
C THR A 140 15.19 -4.64 -4.39
N GLU A 141 16.42 -4.95 -4.00
CA GLU A 141 17.31 -5.78 -4.83
C GLU A 141 16.80 -7.23 -4.95
N THR A 142 16.06 -7.71 -3.96
CA THR A 142 15.49 -9.06 -3.94
C THR A 142 14.07 -8.98 -3.40
N PHE A 143 13.10 -9.24 -4.26
CA PHE A 143 11.69 -9.22 -3.91
C PHE A 143 11.39 -10.23 -2.80
N LYS A 144 10.89 -9.76 -1.65
CA LYS A 144 10.54 -10.59 -0.49
C LYS A 144 9.19 -10.21 0.12
N PHE A 145 8.26 -9.72 -0.71
CA PHE A 145 6.94 -9.27 -0.26
C PHE A 145 6.97 -8.18 0.83
N GLY A 146 8.12 -7.52 1.03
CA GLY A 146 8.35 -6.54 2.10
C GLY A 146 8.57 -7.13 3.49
N LEU A 147 8.67 -8.47 3.62
CA LEU A 147 8.89 -9.14 4.90
C LEU A 147 10.26 -8.80 5.51
N ASP A 148 11.25 -8.49 4.67
CA ASP A 148 12.59 -8.08 5.06
C ASP A 148 12.68 -6.60 5.49
N TYR A 149 11.59 -5.83 5.38
CA TYR A 149 11.54 -4.47 5.91
C TYR A 149 11.50 -4.41 7.43
N ALA A 150 11.03 -5.48 8.08
CA ALA A 150 10.76 -5.44 9.51
C ALA A 150 12.02 -5.18 10.37
N PRO A 151 13.16 -5.88 10.22
CA PRO A 151 14.33 -5.62 11.06
C PRO A 151 14.85 -4.17 11.07
N PRO A 152 15.09 -3.51 9.92
CA PRO A 152 15.55 -2.12 9.93
C PRO A 152 14.50 -1.13 10.42
N ILE A 153 13.20 -1.37 10.18
CA ILE A 153 12.12 -0.52 10.69
C ILE A 153 12.00 -0.65 12.21
N VAL A 154 12.06 -1.87 12.75
CA VAL A 154 12.01 -2.11 14.20
C VAL A 154 13.22 -1.46 14.89
N ALA A 155 14.41 -1.54 14.29
CA ALA A 155 15.59 -0.85 14.81
C ALA A 155 15.38 0.68 14.86
N GLU A 156 14.76 1.25 13.83
CA GLU A 156 14.44 2.68 13.80
C GLU A 156 13.39 3.07 14.84
N ILE A 157 12.34 2.26 15.01
CA ILE A 157 11.31 2.46 16.05
C ILE A 157 11.95 2.44 17.44
N GLN A 158 12.86 1.50 17.71
CA GLN A 158 13.58 1.43 18.97
C GLN A 158 14.50 2.65 19.18
N ARG A 159 15.13 3.15 18.12
CA ARG A 159 15.99 4.34 18.16
C ARG A 159 15.20 5.61 18.48
N LEU A 160 14.04 5.78 17.85
CA LEU A 160 13.15 6.95 18.03
C LEU A 160 12.33 6.86 19.32
N ASN A 161 12.01 5.65 19.77
CA ASN A 161 11.22 5.35 20.97
C ASN A 161 9.89 6.16 21.04
N PRO A 162 9.03 6.08 20.00
CA PRO A 162 7.77 6.82 19.96
C PRO A 162 6.78 6.27 20.98
N VAL A 163 5.78 7.07 21.36
CA VAL A 163 4.71 6.65 22.28
C VAL A 163 3.85 5.54 21.64
N LYS A 164 3.52 5.69 20.36
CA LYS A 164 2.73 4.75 19.58
C LYS A 164 3.21 4.73 18.12
N VAL A 165 3.10 3.58 17.49
CA VAL A 165 3.45 3.39 16.07
C VAL A 165 2.20 3.03 15.29
N HIS A 166 1.86 3.81 14.27
CA HIS A 166 0.77 3.53 13.35
C HIS A 166 1.35 2.91 12.07
N LEU A 167 0.96 1.69 11.77
CA LEU A 167 1.43 0.90 10.64
C LEU A 167 0.31 0.81 9.60
N ILE A 168 0.41 1.61 8.54
CA ILE A 168 -0.62 1.73 7.51
C ILE A 168 -0.18 0.95 6.28
N GLY A 169 -0.82 -0.19 6.01
CA GLY A 169 -0.47 -1.08 4.91
C GLY A 169 -1.49 -1.07 3.78
N PHE A 170 -1.05 -0.76 2.56
CA PHE A 170 -1.89 -0.80 1.36
C PHE A 170 -1.64 -2.10 0.59
N SER A 171 -2.68 -2.88 0.28
CA SER A 171 -2.52 -4.11 -0.52
C SER A 171 -1.44 -5.03 0.03
N MET A 172 -0.44 -5.42 -0.77
CA MET A 172 0.71 -6.22 -0.35
C MET A 172 1.52 -5.57 0.81
N GLY A 173 1.50 -4.24 0.95
CA GLY A 173 2.17 -3.53 2.06
C GLY A 173 1.63 -3.91 3.45
N ALA A 174 0.43 -4.50 3.52
CA ALA A 174 -0.12 -5.07 4.75
C ALA A 174 0.76 -6.19 5.34
N LEU A 175 1.44 -6.97 4.49
CA LEU A 175 2.34 -8.03 4.96
C LEU A 175 3.53 -7.46 5.74
N ALA A 176 4.14 -6.38 5.21
CA ALA A 176 5.25 -5.70 5.87
C ALA A 176 4.79 -5.03 7.18
N ALA A 177 3.63 -4.37 7.17
CA ALA A 177 3.05 -3.75 8.36
C ALA A 177 2.84 -4.78 9.48
N VAL A 178 2.23 -5.93 9.17
CA VAL A 178 2.02 -7.00 10.16
C VAL A 178 3.33 -7.64 10.62
N GLU A 179 4.36 -7.70 9.77
CA GLU A 179 5.66 -8.25 10.17
C GLU A 179 6.44 -7.32 11.13
N VAL A 180 6.25 -6.00 11.00
CA VAL A 180 6.75 -5.02 11.97
C VAL A 180 5.96 -5.10 13.27
N GLU A 181 4.63 -5.18 13.22
CA GLU A 181 3.75 -5.24 14.39
C GLU A 181 4.15 -6.36 15.36
N LYS A 182 4.47 -7.55 14.83
CA LYS A 182 4.87 -8.71 15.65
C LYS A 182 6.09 -8.47 16.54
N GLN A 183 6.88 -7.44 16.27
CA GLN A 183 8.15 -7.18 16.92
C GLN A 183 8.13 -5.97 17.85
N ILE A 184 6.98 -5.29 17.98
CA ILE A 184 6.81 -4.11 18.83
C ILE A 184 5.47 -4.15 19.58
N ASP A 185 5.44 -3.63 20.81
CA ASP A 185 4.24 -3.72 21.66
C ASP A 185 3.28 -2.53 21.53
N ASN A 186 3.72 -1.42 20.92
CA ASN A 186 2.97 -0.16 20.85
C ASN A 186 2.41 0.15 19.45
N ALA A 187 2.15 -0.88 18.65
CA ALA A 187 1.60 -0.76 17.31
C ALA A 187 0.09 -0.54 17.29
N LYS A 188 -0.37 0.07 16.20
CA LYS A 188 -1.74 0.00 15.68
C LYS A 188 -1.67 -0.25 14.17
N LEU A 189 -2.52 -1.13 13.66
CA LEU A 189 -2.55 -1.48 12.24
C LEU A 189 -3.75 -0.84 11.53
N TYR A 190 -3.51 -0.32 10.34
CA TYR A 190 -4.53 0.22 9.44
C TYR A 190 -4.30 -0.38 8.06
N LEU A 191 -5.15 -1.31 7.64
CA LEU A 191 -4.92 -2.17 6.49
C LEU A 191 -5.95 -1.85 5.42
N VAL A 192 -5.50 -1.26 4.31
CA VAL A 192 -6.38 -0.79 3.22
C VAL A 192 -6.26 -1.73 2.02
N ALA A 193 -7.39 -2.34 1.65
CA ALA A 193 -7.48 -3.40 0.65
C ALA A 193 -6.35 -4.43 0.80
N PRO A 194 -6.12 -5.01 2.00
CA PRO A 194 -4.90 -5.74 2.27
C PRO A 194 -4.86 -7.07 1.53
N MET A 195 -3.70 -7.42 0.96
CA MET A 195 -3.55 -8.67 0.21
C MET A 195 -3.65 -9.87 1.15
N ALA A 196 -4.75 -10.62 1.09
CA ALA A 196 -4.98 -11.79 1.93
C ALA A 196 -4.17 -13.01 1.49
N ASP A 197 -4.13 -13.24 0.18
CA ASP A 197 -3.53 -14.40 -0.49
C ASP A 197 -2.85 -13.93 -1.79
N PHE A 198 -1.55 -14.18 -1.91
CA PHE A 198 -0.78 -13.74 -3.06
C PHE A 198 -1.18 -14.47 -4.35
N ASP A 199 -1.45 -15.77 -4.28
CA ASP A 199 -1.80 -16.58 -5.44
C ASP A 199 -3.11 -16.08 -6.07
N TYR A 200 -4.11 -15.80 -5.22
CA TYR A 200 -5.37 -15.18 -5.63
C TYR A 200 -5.14 -13.81 -6.27
N SER A 201 -4.42 -12.91 -5.59
CA SER A 201 -4.20 -11.55 -6.09
C SER A 201 -3.37 -11.52 -7.37
N ALA A 202 -2.35 -12.37 -7.50
CA ALA A 202 -1.54 -12.49 -8.71
C ALA A 202 -2.38 -12.97 -9.90
N LYS A 203 -3.25 -13.97 -9.69
CA LYS A 203 -4.19 -14.46 -10.71
C LYS A 203 -5.20 -13.38 -11.10
N ALA A 204 -5.75 -12.66 -10.13
CA ALA A 204 -6.69 -11.57 -10.39
C ALA A 204 -6.06 -10.41 -11.18
N ILE A 205 -4.86 -9.95 -10.79
CA ILE A 205 -4.13 -8.91 -11.51
C ILE A 205 -3.83 -9.37 -12.94
N TYR A 206 -3.42 -10.62 -13.11
CA TYR A 206 -3.17 -11.18 -14.43
C TYR A 206 -4.42 -11.12 -15.32
N ASP A 207 -5.55 -11.57 -14.77
CA ASP A 207 -6.84 -11.55 -15.46
C ASP A 207 -7.32 -10.13 -15.80
N ILE A 208 -7.05 -9.13 -14.95
CA ILE A 208 -7.45 -7.74 -15.18
C ILE A 208 -6.57 -7.09 -16.26
N LEU A 209 -5.25 -7.29 -16.22
CA LEU A 209 -4.30 -6.55 -17.05
C LEU A 209 -3.97 -7.19 -18.39
N TYR A 210 -4.18 -8.51 -18.52
CA TYR A 210 -3.68 -9.27 -19.66
C TYR A 210 -4.73 -10.09 -20.40
N ARG A 211 -5.85 -10.47 -19.77
CA ARG A 211 -6.84 -11.39 -20.37
C ARG A 211 -7.36 -10.97 -21.75
N ASP A 212 -7.50 -9.67 -22.00
CA ASP A 212 -8.01 -9.13 -23.27
C ASP A 212 -6.93 -8.97 -24.36
N LYS A 213 -5.67 -9.29 -24.04
CA LYS A 213 -4.56 -9.20 -25.00
C LYS A 213 -4.39 -10.52 -25.74
N ILE A 214 -4.18 -10.44 -27.05
CA ILE A 214 -4.06 -11.61 -27.95
C ILE A 214 -3.04 -12.64 -27.43
N TYR A 215 -1.94 -12.19 -26.84
CA TYR A 215 -0.91 -13.09 -26.32
C TYR A 215 -1.29 -13.83 -25.02
N ALA A 216 -2.24 -13.31 -24.23
CA ALA A 216 -2.69 -13.97 -23.00
C ALA A 216 -3.44 -15.28 -23.28
N THR A 217 -4.00 -15.44 -24.49
CA THR A 217 -4.59 -16.71 -24.94
C THR A 217 -3.58 -17.86 -25.08
N PHE A 218 -2.27 -17.56 -25.10
CA PHE A 218 -1.20 -18.56 -25.17
C PHE A 218 -0.58 -18.89 -23.81
N ILE A 219 -0.97 -18.19 -22.75
CA ILE A 219 -0.50 -18.46 -21.39
C ILE A 219 -1.57 -19.32 -20.71
N SER A 220 -1.21 -20.56 -20.35
CA SER A 220 -2.11 -21.42 -19.58
C SER A 220 -2.16 -21.00 -18.11
N GLN A 221 -3.22 -21.43 -17.41
CA GLN A 221 -3.29 -21.29 -15.95
C GLN A 221 -2.09 -21.98 -15.27
N ASP A 222 -1.70 -23.17 -15.75
CA ASP A 222 -0.50 -23.86 -15.25
C ASP A 222 0.77 -23.01 -15.37
N THR A 223 0.93 -22.22 -16.45
CA THR A 223 2.09 -21.34 -16.63
C THR A 223 2.09 -20.20 -15.60
N LEU A 224 0.91 -19.72 -15.23
CA LEU A 224 0.73 -18.68 -14.22
C LEU A 224 1.01 -19.24 -12.81
N GLU A 225 0.58 -20.45 -12.52
CA GLU A 225 0.88 -21.15 -11.27
C GLU A 225 2.38 -21.46 -11.13
N ASP A 226 3.02 -21.93 -12.20
CA ASP A 226 4.47 -22.11 -12.25
C ASP A 226 5.21 -20.78 -12.02
N ALA A 227 4.72 -19.68 -12.60
CA ALA A 227 5.30 -18.35 -12.38
C ALA A 227 5.19 -17.91 -10.90
N ILE A 228 4.04 -18.10 -10.27
CA ILE A 228 3.83 -17.80 -8.84
C ILE A 228 4.79 -18.63 -7.98
N GLN A 229 4.94 -19.92 -8.30
CA GLN A 229 5.88 -20.80 -7.59
C GLN A 229 7.33 -20.34 -7.75
N ILE A 230 7.74 -19.90 -8.94
CA ILE A 230 9.07 -19.30 -9.16
C ILE A 230 9.26 -18.05 -8.30
N VAL A 231 8.25 -17.18 -8.17
CA VAL A 231 8.33 -15.99 -7.30
C VAL A 231 8.58 -16.39 -5.83
N TYR A 232 7.89 -17.41 -5.32
CA TYR A 232 8.16 -17.93 -3.98
C TYR A 232 9.59 -18.48 -3.84
N GLU A 233 10.05 -19.26 -4.82
CA GLU A 233 11.40 -19.83 -4.81
C GLU A 233 12.50 -18.77 -4.85
N GLU A 234 12.38 -17.78 -5.74
CA GLU A 234 13.37 -16.70 -5.90
C GLU A 234 13.36 -15.72 -4.72
N SER A 235 12.20 -15.48 -4.10
CA SER A 235 12.10 -14.68 -2.88
C SER A 235 12.63 -15.42 -1.63
N GLY A 236 12.76 -16.75 -1.70
CA GLY A 236 13.08 -17.58 -0.55
C GLY A 236 11.95 -17.61 0.49
N THR A 237 10.70 -17.46 0.04
CA THR A 237 9.49 -17.46 0.88
C THR A 237 8.52 -18.56 0.45
N THR A 238 7.43 -18.71 1.18
CA THR A 238 6.36 -19.67 0.89
C THR A 238 4.99 -19.00 1.04
N SER A 239 3.93 -19.66 0.56
CA SER A 239 2.55 -19.19 0.77
C SER A 239 2.18 -18.99 2.24
N LYS A 240 2.83 -19.69 3.17
CA LYS A 240 2.64 -19.47 4.63
C LYS A 240 3.21 -18.15 5.11
N ASP A 241 4.25 -17.66 4.44
CA ASP A 241 4.91 -16.40 4.78
C ASP A 241 4.09 -15.20 4.27
N THR A 242 3.26 -15.41 3.25
CA THR A 242 2.35 -14.41 2.65
C THR A 242 0.88 -14.59 3.05
N ASP A 243 0.53 -15.64 3.80
CA ASP A 243 -0.82 -15.84 4.37
C ASP A 243 -1.11 -14.78 5.44
N LEU A 244 -1.80 -13.71 5.04
CA LEU A 244 -2.14 -12.61 5.92
C LEU A 244 -3.19 -13.03 6.95
N ILE A 245 -4.16 -13.86 6.58
CA ILE A 245 -5.27 -14.27 7.47
C ILE A 245 -4.73 -15.07 8.66
N ALA A 246 -3.80 -15.99 8.42
CA ALA A 246 -3.13 -16.71 9.50
C ALA A 246 -2.32 -15.79 10.42
N LYS A 247 -1.74 -14.70 9.89
CA LYS A 247 -1.02 -13.70 10.70
C LYS A 247 -1.99 -12.85 11.51
N LEU A 248 -3.08 -12.36 10.91
CA LEU A 248 -4.11 -11.55 11.57
C LEU A 248 -4.79 -12.27 12.72
N ASN A 249 -4.97 -13.59 12.61
CA ASN A 249 -5.45 -14.44 13.72
C ASN A 249 -4.57 -14.40 14.99
N ARG A 250 -3.35 -13.86 14.90
CA ARG A 250 -2.37 -13.83 15.99
C ARG A 250 -1.97 -12.41 16.40
N VAL A 251 -2.47 -11.40 15.70
CA VAL A 251 -2.19 -10.00 16.01
C VAL A 251 -2.80 -9.66 17.36
N THR A 252 -2.04 -8.93 18.17
CA THR A 252 -2.47 -8.45 19.50
C THR A 252 -2.74 -6.96 19.52
N SER A 253 -2.26 -6.23 18.51
CA SER A 253 -2.48 -4.80 18.37
C SER A 253 -3.88 -4.48 17.84
N PRO A 254 -4.48 -3.33 18.23
CA PRO A 254 -5.69 -2.82 17.58
C PRO A 254 -5.47 -2.69 16.08
N THR A 255 -6.39 -3.24 15.30
CA THR A 255 -6.24 -3.38 13.85
C THR A 255 -7.54 -3.01 13.14
N PHE A 256 -7.44 -2.10 12.20
CA PHE A 256 -8.56 -1.66 11.37
C PHE A 256 -8.33 -2.15 9.94
N ILE A 257 -9.29 -2.88 9.37
CA ILE A 257 -9.27 -3.39 8.01
C ILE A 257 -10.32 -2.65 7.20
N TYR A 258 -9.92 -2.09 6.07
CA TYR A 258 -10.79 -1.44 5.11
C TYR A 258 -10.77 -2.24 3.80
N ALA A 259 -11.88 -2.87 3.45
CA ALA A 259 -12.01 -3.70 2.25
C ALA A 259 -13.26 -3.30 1.44
N SER A 260 -13.39 -3.80 0.21
CA SER A 260 -14.51 -3.44 -0.66
C SER A 260 -15.09 -4.64 -1.40
N ASP A 261 -16.41 -4.62 -1.59
CA ASP A 261 -17.13 -5.67 -2.32
C ASP A 261 -16.84 -5.68 -3.84
N LYS A 262 -16.30 -4.59 -4.39
CA LYS A 262 -15.87 -4.45 -5.79
C LYS A 262 -14.36 -4.59 -5.98
N ASP A 263 -13.60 -4.83 -4.92
CA ASP A 263 -12.19 -5.15 -5.08
C ASP A 263 -12.06 -6.53 -5.74
N ARG A 264 -11.56 -6.55 -6.98
CA ARG A 264 -11.34 -7.78 -7.74
C ARG A 264 -9.98 -8.41 -7.48
N VAL A 265 -9.06 -7.68 -6.86
CA VAL A 265 -7.68 -8.11 -6.57
C VAL A 265 -7.60 -8.76 -5.19
N VAL A 266 -8.41 -8.30 -4.24
CA VAL A 266 -8.47 -8.84 -2.88
C VAL A 266 -9.86 -9.41 -2.61
N GLU A 267 -9.92 -10.67 -2.20
CA GLU A 267 -11.18 -11.30 -1.79
C GLU A 267 -11.60 -10.76 -0.41
N TYR A 268 -12.55 -9.83 -0.35
CA TYR A 268 -12.94 -9.18 0.92
C TYR A 268 -13.61 -10.13 1.93
N SER A 269 -14.35 -11.14 1.45
CA SER A 269 -15.15 -12.05 2.28
C SER A 269 -14.32 -12.88 3.26
N VAL A 270 -13.01 -13.02 3.01
CA VAL A 270 -12.10 -13.72 3.92
C VAL A 270 -11.95 -12.98 5.27
N PHE A 271 -12.12 -11.65 5.27
CA PHE A 271 -11.94 -10.82 6.48
C PHE A 271 -13.11 -10.94 7.46
N ASP A 272 -14.31 -11.30 7.00
CA ASP A 272 -15.50 -11.50 7.86
C ASP A 272 -15.36 -12.66 8.85
N SER A 273 -14.38 -13.54 8.60
CA SER A 273 -14.23 -14.82 9.30
C SER A 273 -13.06 -14.87 10.27
N ILE A 274 -12.40 -13.74 10.55
CA ILE A 274 -11.21 -13.69 11.41
C ILE A 274 -11.64 -13.74 12.89
N PRO A 275 -11.38 -14.83 13.64
CA PRO A 275 -11.70 -14.90 15.07
C PRO A 275 -10.70 -14.11 15.95
N ASN A 276 -10.68 -12.78 15.83
CA ASN A 276 -9.83 -11.91 16.64
C ASN A 276 -10.56 -10.63 17.04
N ASP A 277 -10.79 -10.45 18.35
CA ASP A 277 -11.52 -9.30 18.91
C ASP A 277 -10.75 -7.97 18.82
N ASN A 278 -9.47 -7.98 18.43
CA ASN A 278 -8.69 -6.76 18.21
C ASN A 278 -8.82 -6.22 16.77
N ILE A 279 -9.61 -6.88 15.92
CA ILE A 279 -9.76 -6.54 14.51
C ILE A 279 -11.16 -5.99 14.27
N ASP A 280 -11.19 -4.75 13.78
CA ASP A 280 -12.39 -4.09 13.27
C ASP A 280 -12.34 -4.09 11.73
N VAL A 281 -13.39 -4.58 11.09
CA VAL A 281 -13.49 -4.68 9.62
C VAL A 281 -14.59 -3.77 9.10
N ASN A 282 -14.22 -2.87 8.19
CA ASN A 282 -15.12 -1.98 7.47
C ASN A 282 -15.15 -2.39 5.98
N ILE A 283 -16.34 -2.75 5.50
CA ILE A 283 -16.57 -3.12 4.09
C ILE A 283 -17.28 -1.97 3.38
N TYR A 284 -16.67 -1.48 2.31
CA TYR A 284 -17.20 -0.43 1.45
C TYR A 284 -17.85 -1.01 0.20
N GLU A 285 -18.82 -0.29 -0.34
CA GLU A 285 -19.46 -0.62 -1.61
C GLU A 285 -18.82 0.16 -2.76
N GLU A 286 -18.76 -0.44 -3.95
CA GLU A 286 -18.45 0.25 -5.21
C GLU A 286 -17.02 0.81 -5.36
N LEU A 287 -16.07 0.44 -4.48
CA LEU A 287 -14.67 0.86 -4.62
C LEU A 287 -13.82 -0.26 -5.24
N ASN A 288 -13.20 0.00 -6.39
CA ASN A 288 -12.23 -0.93 -6.96
C ASN A 288 -10.88 -0.87 -6.22
N HIS A 289 -9.97 -1.83 -6.50
CA HIS A 289 -8.68 -1.92 -5.80
C HIS A 289 -7.87 -0.62 -5.84
N LEU A 290 -7.84 0.05 -6.99
CA LEU A 290 -7.08 1.29 -7.17
C LEU A 290 -7.72 2.46 -6.41
N GLU A 291 -9.07 2.55 -6.38
CA GLU A 291 -9.79 3.55 -5.57
C GLU A 291 -9.54 3.35 -4.08
N MET A 292 -9.52 2.10 -3.61
CA MET A 292 -9.21 1.76 -2.22
C MET A 292 -7.80 2.19 -1.83
N VAL A 293 -6.77 1.74 -2.56
CA VAL A 293 -5.36 2.03 -2.20
C VAL A 293 -4.97 3.50 -2.41
N ALA A 294 -5.74 4.24 -3.20
CA ALA A 294 -5.59 5.69 -3.35
C ALA A 294 -6.45 6.50 -2.35
N LEU A 295 -7.20 5.85 -1.46
CA LEU A 295 -8.12 6.48 -0.51
C LEU A 295 -9.17 7.40 -1.18
N LEU A 296 -9.67 7.04 -2.36
CA LEU A 296 -10.58 7.89 -3.16
C LEU A 296 -12.05 7.70 -2.81
N SER A 297 -12.33 7.65 -1.52
CA SER A 297 -13.67 7.67 -0.98
C SER A 297 -13.68 8.54 0.27
N GLN A 298 -14.57 9.54 0.29
CA GLN A 298 -14.71 10.41 1.46
C GLN A 298 -15.08 9.60 2.71
N ASP A 299 -15.86 8.53 2.54
CA ASP A 299 -16.31 7.66 3.62
C ASP A 299 -15.12 6.88 4.18
N LEU A 300 -14.34 6.25 3.29
CA LEU A 300 -13.11 5.54 3.66
C LEU A 300 -12.12 6.45 4.38
N MET A 301 -11.88 7.64 3.84
CA MET A 301 -11.00 8.62 4.47
C MET A 301 -11.50 9.06 5.85
N THR A 302 -12.81 9.26 5.99
CA THR A 302 -13.41 9.72 7.25
C THR A 302 -13.24 8.67 8.34
N ASP A 303 -13.53 7.41 8.03
CA ASP A 303 -13.41 6.32 8.99
C ASP A 303 -11.94 6.07 9.33
N PHE A 304 -11.06 6.00 8.32
CA PHE A 304 -9.62 5.88 8.52
C PHE A 304 -9.04 6.96 9.45
N VAL A 305 -9.38 8.22 9.20
CA VAL A 305 -8.88 9.33 10.02
C VAL A 305 -9.53 9.34 11.41
N SER A 306 -10.78 8.89 11.54
CA SER A 306 -11.44 8.73 12.84
C SER A 306 -10.72 7.69 13.71
N ASP A 307 -10.39 6.53 13.12
CA ASP A 307 -9.66 5.46 13.78
C ASP A 307 -8.22 5.87 14.12
N LEU A 308 -7.58 6.66 13.24
CA LEU A 308 -6.23 7.19 13.44
C LEU A 308 -6.17 8.19 14.59
N LEU A 309 -7.12 9.12 14.65
CA LEU A 309 -7.19 10.18 15.66
C LEU A 309 -7.90 9.76 16.95
N GLU A 310 -8.45 8.54 16.99
CA GLU A 310 -9.23 8.01 18.12
C GLU A 310 -10.40 8.93 18.52
N ARG A 311 -11.00 9.60 17.52
CA ARG A 311 -12.19 10.46 17.69
C ARG A 311 -13.05 10.41 16.43
N PRO A 312 -14.37 10.63 16.53
CA PRO A 312 -15.19 10.85 15.35
C PRO A 312 -14.68 12.05 14.56
N VAL A 313 -14.49 11.86 13.25
CA VAL A 313 -14.22 12.91 12.27
C VAL A 313 -15.43 13.01 11.38
N MET A 314 -15.91 14.22 11.14
CA MET A 314 -17.06 14.43 10.25
C MET A 314 -16.58 14.68 8.82
N LYS A 315 -17.33 14.22 7.80
CA LYS A 315 -17.04 14.51 6.38
C LYS A 315 -16.88 16.01 6.08
N SER A 316 -17.51 16.86 6.88
CA SER A 316 -17.41 18.33 6.78
C SER A 316 -16.12 18.92 7.36
N GLU A 317 -15.28 18.14 8.05
CA GLU A 317 -13.97 18.58 8.57
C GLU A 317 -12.92 18.63 7.44
N ILE A 318 -13.17 19.47 6.44
CA ILE A 318 -12.33 19.61 5.24
C ILE A 318 -10.89 20.04 5.55
N THR A 319 -10.65 20.71 6.68
CA THR A 319 -9.30 21.08 7.15
C THR A 319 -8.51 19.89 7.68
N THR A 320 -9.18 18.78 7.98
CA THR A 320 -8.56 17.52 8.39
C THR A 320 -8.50 16.55 7.20
N LEU A 321 -9.62 16.39 6.47
CA LEU A 321 -9.75 15.37 5.42
C LEU A 321 -9.29 15.85 4.03
N GLY A 322 -9.26 17.16 3.78
CA GLY A 322 -9.32 17.69 2.42
C GLY A 322 -10.72 17.54 1.81
N ILE A 323 -10.83 17.85 0.52
CA ILE A 323 -12.03 17.67 -0.30
C ILE A 323 -11.75 16.66 -1.41
N LEU A 324 -12.68 15.73 -1.63
CA LEU A 324 -12.67 14.82 -2.76
C LEU A 324 -13.85 15.15 -3.67
N CYS A 325 -13.55 15.59 -4.89
CA CYS A 325 -14.54 16.05 -5.86
C CYS A 325 -14.47 15.23 -7.15
N ASP A 326 -15.58 15.16 -7.87
CA ASP A 326 -15.55 14.79 -9.28
C ASP A 326 -14.88 15.92 -10.07
N PHE A 327 -14.18 15.57 -11.15
CA PHE A 327 -13.32 16.52 -11.89
C PHE A 327 -14.08 17.73 -12.47
N ASP A 328 -15.35 17.56 -12.80
CA ASP A 328 -16.23 18.57 -13.38
C ASP A 328 -17.14 19.27 -12.35
N ASP A 329 -16.97 18.97 -11.06
CA ASP A 329 -17.71 19.60 -9.97
C ASP A 329 -17.01 20.88 -9.48
N ASP A 330 -17.18 21.96 -10.23
CA ASP A 330 -16.64 23.29 -9.90
C ASP A 330 -17.12 23.78 -8.52
N ASP A 331 -18.36 23.47 -8.13
CA ASP A 331 -18.92 23.89 -6.84
C ASP A 331 -18.21 23.18 -5.68
N CYS A 332 -17.84 21.91 -5.85
CA CYS A 332 -17.02 21.17 -4.88
C CYS A 332 -15.58 21.70 -4.83
N LEU A 333 -14.94 21.91 -5.99
CA LEU A 333 -13.54 22.33 -6.07
C LEU A 333 -13.28 23.73 -5.50
N ASN A 334 -14.30 24.58 -5.44
CA ASN A 334 -14.23 25.93 -4.90
C ASN A 334 -14.55 26.02 -3.39
N GLN A 335 -14.65 24.89 -2.67
CA GLN A 335 -14.94 24.88 -1.22
C GLN A 335 -13.72 25.13 -0.34
N LEU A 336 -12.49 24.98 -0.86
CA LEU A 336 -11.28 25.30 -0.11
C LEU A 336 -11.02 26.82 -0.12
N PRO A 337 -10.58 27.41 1.00
CA PRO A 337 -10.33 28.84 1.07
C PRO A 337 -9.06 29.25 0.33
N ASP A 338 -9.19 30.13 -0.69
CA ASP A 338 -8.09 30.79 -1.44
C ASP A 338 -6.91 31.24 -0.59
#